data_AF-A0A7C5FJN6-F1
#
_entry.id   AF-A0A7C5FJN6-F1
#
_cell.length_a   1.000
_cell.length_b   1.000
_cell.length_c   1.000
_cell.angle_alpha   90.00
_cell.angle_beta   90.00
_cell.angle_gamma   90.00
#
_symmetry.space_group_name_H-M   'P 1'
#
loop_
_entity.id
_entity.type
_entity.pdbx_description
1 polymer ?
#
loop_
_entity_poly.entity_id
_entity_poly.type
_entity_poly.pdbx_seq_one_letter_code
_entity_poly.pdbx_strand_id
1 'polypeptide(L)'
;MKKGVVLVIVIGISFVVLTLALISIYIMTNEARIAEHKVKRIRNFFRAQGAIVHVFERLRKEGTRPNVLADIERDKPLGVEIKVTPRGRPNDPTCPCPDNAPSDFCICASVPY
;
A
#
# COMPACT_ATOMS: atom_id res chain seq x y z
N MET A 1 42.80 -43.49 -19.88
CA MET A 1 42.95 -42.55 -18.74
C MET A 1 42.38 -41.14 -18.99
N LYS A 2 42.48 -40.54 -20.20
CA LYS A 2 41.97 -39.18 -20.49
C LYS A 2 40.46 -38.95 -20.24
N LYS A 3 39.61 -39.97 -20.42
CA LYS A 3 38.14 -39.87 -20.28
C LYS A 3 37.68 -39.64 -18.82
N GLY A 4 38.41 -40.17 -17.83
CA GLY A 4 38.05 -39.99 -16.41
C GLY A 4 38.32 -38.56 -15.92
N VAL A 5 39.39 -37.93 -16.41
CA VAL A 5 39.76 -36.55 -16.06
C VAL A 5 38.70 -35.56 -16.54
N VAL A 6 38.15 -35.77 -17.74
CA VAL A 6 37.07 -34.93 -18.29
C VAL A 6 35.82 -35.00 -17.42
N LEU A 7 35.46 -36.19 -16.92
CA LEU A 7 34.28 -36.37 -16.08
C LEU A 7 34.40 -35.59 -14.76
N VAL A 8 35.59 -35.63 -14.14
CA VAL A 8 35.87 -34.90 -12.89
C VAL A 8 35.79 -33.39 -13.10
N ILE A 9 36.31 -32.89 -14.22
CA ILE A 9 36.25 -31.45 -14.55
C ILE A 9 34.80 -31.00 -14.74
N VAL A 10 33.98 -31.79 -15.46
CA VAL A 10 32.56 -31.47 -15.67
C VAL A 10 31.81 -31.45 -14.34
N ILE A 11 32.07 -32.40 -13.44
CA ILE A 11 31.46 -32.43 -12.10
C ILE A 11 31.87 -31.20 -11.29
N GLY A 12 33.16 -30.82 -11.30
CA GLY A 12 33.64 -29.63 -10.62
C GLY A 12 32.97 -28.35 -11.12
N ILE A 13 32.88 -28.18 -12.43
CA ILE A 13 32.22 -27.01 -13.04
C ILE A 13 30.73 -27.00 -12.71
N SER A 14 30.07 -28.16 -12.77
CA SER A 14 28.65 -28.26 -12.46
C SER A 14 28.35 -27.86 -11.02
N PHE A 15 29.22 -28.22 -10.07
CA PHE A 15 29.11 -27.78 -8.68
C PHE A 15 29.23 -26.26 -8.52
N VAL A 16 30.17 -25.63 -9.24
CA VAL A 16 30.34 -24.17 -9.22
C VAL A 16 29.12 -23.45 -9.78
N VAL A 17 28.54 -23.96 -10.87
CA VAL A 17 27.32 -23.38 -11.44
C VAL A 17 26.15 -23.51 -10.47
N LEU A 18 26.04 -24.65 -9.77
CA LEU A 18 24.96 -24.92 -8.84
C LEU A 18 25.03 -24.03 -7.59
N THR A 19 26.23 -23.78 -7.05
CA THR A 19 26.41 -22.85 -5.93
C THR A 19 26.13 -21.41 -6.32
N LEU A 20 26.57 -20.96 -7.51
CA LEU A 20 26.24 -19.64 -8.05
C LEU A 20 24.71 -19.45 -8.22
N ALA A 21 24.01 -20.48 -8.71
CA ALA A 21 22.56 -20.46 -8.86
C ALA A 21 21.83 -20.37 -7.52
N LEU A 22 22.31 -21.06 -6.47
CA LEU A 22 21.72 -20.95 -5.13
C LEU A 22 21.88 -19.55 -4.54
N ILE A 23 23.06 -18.95 -4.71
CA ILE A 23 23.35 -17.60 -4.23
C ILE A 23 22.46 -16.58 -4.94
N SER A 24 22.29 -16.70 -6.27
CA SER A 24 21.45 -15.77 -7.03
C SER A 24 19.99 -15.85 -6.63
N ILE A 25 19.45 -17.06 -6.43
CA ILE A 25 18.08 -17.28 -5.93
C ILE A 25 17.91 -16.66 -4.53
N TYR A 26 18.90 -16.85 -3.66
CA TYR A 26 18.86 -16.28 -2.30
C TYR A 26 18.78 -14.75 -2.33
N ILE A 27 19.60 -14.10 -3.15
CA ILE A 27 19.59 -12.63 -3.32
C ILE A 27 18.25 -12.18 -3.91
N MET A 28 17.77 -12.82 -4.99
CA MET A 28 16.48 -12.49 -5.58
C MET A 28 15.32 -12.60 -4.59
N THR A 29 15.34 -13.62 -3.73
CA THR A 29 14.28 -13.82 -2.73
C THR A 29 14.29 -12.70 -1.67
N ASN A 30 15.47 -12.25 -1.27
CA ASN A 30 15.60 -11.12 -0.34
C ASN A 30 15.12 -9.82 -0.96
N GLU A 31 15.53 -9.54 -2.20
CA GLU A 31 15.07 -8.36 -2.95
C GLU A 31 13.56 -8.38 -3.20
N ALA A 32 12.99 -9.57 -3.46
CA ALA A 32 11.55 -9.75 -3.63
C ALA A 32 10.77 -9.38 -2.36
N ARG A 33 11.22 -9.80 -1.18
CA ARG A 33 10.58 -9.42 0.10
C ARG A 33 10.64 -7.92 0.36
N ILE A 34 11.77 -7.29 0.06
CA ILE A 34 11.92 -5.84 0.20
C ILE A 34 11.01 -5.11 -0.79
N ALA A 35 10.94 -5.59 -2.03
CA ALA A 35 10.06 -5.06 -3.06
C ALA A 35 8.58 -5.22 -2.69
N GLU A 36 8.18 -6.37 -2.14
CA GLU A 36 6.81 -6.62 -1.67
C GLU A 36 6.37 -5.58 -0.63
N HIS A 37 7.22 -5.28 0.36
CA HIS A 37 6.91 -4.25 1.35
C HIS A 37 6.76 -2.86 0.74
N LYS A 38 7.63 -2.50 -0.21
CA LYS A 38 7.56 -1.20 -0.92
C LYS A 38 6.29 -1.12 -1.79
N VAL A 39 5.99 -2.18 -2.53
CA VAL A 39 4.79 -2.25 -3.39
C VAL A 39 3.51 -2.24 -2.54
N LYS A 40 3.47 -2.93 -1.40
CA LYS A 40 2.32 -2.89 -0.48
C LYS A 40 2.08 -1.47 0.03
N ARG A 41 3.14 -0.74 0.41
CA ARG A 41 3.02 0.66 0.86
C ARG A 41 2.48 1.57 -0.25
N ILE A 42 3.02 1.46 -1.46
CA ILE A 42 2.59 2.26 -2.61
C ILE A 42 1.13 1.94 -2.96
N ARG A 43 0.75 0.67 -2.99
CA ARG A 43 -0.63 0.23 -3.23
C ARG A 43 -1.59 0.79 -2.18
N ASN A 44 -1.20 0.78 -0.91
CA ASN A 44 -1.99 1.34 0.18
C ASN A 44 -2.15 2.86 0.04
N PHE A 45 -1.10 3.57 -0.37
CA PHE A 45 -1.17 5.02 -0.62
C PHE A 45 -2.14 5.36 -1.76
N PHE A 46 -2.06 4.67 -2.90
CA PHE A 46 -2.97 4.90 -4.01
C PHE A 46 -4.41 4.50 -3.70
N ARG A 47 -4.62 3.45 -2.88
CA ARG A 47 -5.94 3.11 -2.35
C ARG A 47 -6.51 4.26 -1.51
N ALA A 48 -5.71 4.83 -0.59
CA ALA A 48 -6.15 5.96 0.22
C ALA A 48 -6.52 7.18 -0.63
N GLN A 49 -5.68 7.54 -1.60
CA GLN A 49 -5.97 8.65 -2.51
C GLN A 49 -7.26 8.41 -3.33
N GLY A 50 -7.41 7.22 -3.92
CA GLY A 50 -8.62 6.88 -4.68
C GLY A 50 -9.87 6.94 -3.81
N ALA A 51 -9.77 6.51 -2.55
CA ALA A 51 -10.86 6.56 -1.61
C ALA A 51 -11.25 8.00 -1.22
N ILE A 52 -10.26 8.88 -0.98
CA ILE A 52 -10.48 10.31 -0.75
C ILE A 52 -11.19 10.96 -1.94
N VAL A 53 -10.73 10.70 -3.18
CA VAL A 53 -11.34 11.25 -4.39
C VAL A 53 -12.79 10.78 -4.55
N HIS A 54 -13.05 9.49 -4.31
CA HIS A 54 -14.40 8.94 -4.36
C HIS A 54 -15.34 9.62 -3.36
N VAL A 55 -14.86 9.86 -2.14
CA VAL A 55 -15.61 10.55 -1.08
C VAL A 55 -15.88 12.00 -1.46
N PHE A 56 -14.88 12.71 -2.00
CA PHE A 56 -15.08 14.07 -2.53
C PHE A 56 -16.13 14.10 -3.64
N GLU A 57 -16.14 13.11 -4.53
CA GLU A 57 -17.11 13.06 -5.62
C GLU A 57 -18.54 12.77 -5.09
N ARG A 58 -18.68 11.87 -4.11
CA ARG A 58 -19.95 11.66 -3.40
C ARG A 58 -20.42 12.94 -2.71
N LEU A 59 -19.55 13.60 -1.94
CA LEU A 59 -19.89 14.85 -1.26
C LEU A 59 -20.26 15.96 -2.25
N ARG A 60 -19.65 15.99 -3.44
CA ARG A 60 -20.02 16.92 -4.51
C ARG A 60 -21.41 16.62 -5.09
N LYS A 61 -21.82 15.35 -5.22
CA LYS A 61 -23.11 14.94 -5.80
C LYS A 61 -24.26 15.01 -4.79
N GLU A 62 -24.02 14.54 -3.58
CA GLU A 62 -25.05 14.29 -2.55
C GLU A 62 -25.08 15.38 -1.45
N GLY A 63 -24.01 16.18 -1.35
CA GLY A 63 -23.85 17.23 -0.34
C GLY A 63 -23.46 16.72 1.04
N THR A 64 -23.28 17.64 1.99
CA THR A 64 -22.79 17.37 3.36
C THR A 64 -23.93 16.99 4.33
N ARG A 65 -24.84 16.11 3.92
CA ARG A 65 -25.94 15.65 4.78
C ARG A 65 -25.44 14.57 5.76
N PRO A 66 -25.89 14.55 7.02
CA PRO A 66 -25.37 13.61 8.04
C PRO A 66 -25.54 12.13 7.65
N ASN A 67 -26.62 11.82 6.92
CA ASN A 67 -26.92 10.51 6.37
C ASN A 67 -25.94 10.06 5.26
N VAL A 68 -25.36 11.00 4.50
CA VAL A 68 -24.33 10.72 3.50
C VAL A 68 -22.99 10.43 4.18
N LEU A 69 -22.64 11.19 5.22
CA LEU A 69 -21.42 10.97 5.99
C LEU A 69 -21.41 9.58 6.66
N ALA A 70 -22.55 9.19 7.25
CA ALA A 70 -22.70 7.87 7.85
C ALA A 70 -22.63 6.72 6.82
N ASP A 71 -23.09 6.95 5.60
CA ASP A 71 -22.99 5.96 4.51
C ASP A 71 -21.56 5.83 4.01
N ILE A 72 -20.85 6.95 3.82
CA ILE A 72 -19.43 6.98 3.44
C ILE A 72 -18.55 6.23 4.46
N GLU A 73 -18.78 6.43 5.75
CA GLU A 73 -18.04 5.77 6.82
C GLU A 73 -18.29 4.25 6.83
N ARG A 74 -19.47 3.81 6.38
CA ARG A 74 -19.87 2.40 6.31
C ARG A 74 -19.38 1.71 5.03
N ASP A 75 -19.34 2.43 3.91
CA ASP A 75 -18.99 1.90 2.58
C ASP A 75 -17.51 1.48 2.48
N LYS A 76 -16.64 1.99 3.36
CA LYS A 76 -15.17 1.71 3.41
C LYS A 76 -14.58 1.54 2.00
N PRO A 77 -14.62 2.57 1.14
CA PRO A 77 -14.24 2.39 -0.25
C PRO A 77 -12.77 1.96 -0.33
N LEU A 78 -12.52 0.91 -1.10
CA LEU A 78 -11.20 0.27 -1.26
C LEU A 78 -10.61 -0.34 0.04
N GLY A 79 -11.45 -0.59 1.06
CA GLY A 79 -11.04 -1.17 2.35
C GLY A 79 -10.25 -0.21 3.24
N VAL A 80 -10.33 1.09 2.94
CA VAL A 80 -9.67 2.15 3.71
C VAL A 80 -10.70 2.78 4.65
N GLU A 81 -10.27 3.07 5.88
CA GLU A 81 -11.12 3.80 6.82
C GLU A 81 -11.04 5.29 6.52
N ILE A 82 -12.21 5.90 6.32
CA ILE A 82 -12.31 7.30 5.92
C ILE A 82 -13.20 8.00 6.91
N LYS A 83 -12.70 9.09 7.44
CA LYS A 83 -13.42 9.94 8.36
C LYS A 83 -13.57 11.32 7.75
N VAL A 84 -14.81 11.80 7.70
CA VAL A 84 -15.16 13.12 7.20
C VAL A 84 -15.61 13.97 8.39
N THR A 85 -14.85 15.02 8.69
CA THR A 85 -15.15 15.95 9.78
C THR A 85 -15.63 17.27 9.18
N PRO A 86 -16.79 17.81 9.59
CA PRO A 86 -17.21 19.15 9.19
C PRO A 86 -16.38 20.23 9.91
N ARG A 87 -16.23 21.40 9.28
CA ARG A 87 -15.59 22.59 9.87
C ARG A 87 -16.30 22.99 11.17
N GLY A 88 -15.57 23.47 12.18
CA GLY A 88 -16.12 23.78 13.51
C GLY A 88 -16.03 22.66 14.55
N ARG A 89 -15.44 21.51 14.21
CA ARG A 89 -15.10 20.43 15.18
C ARG A 89 -13.59 20.20 15.26
N PRO A 90 -12.84 21.06 15.96
CA PRO A 90 -11.39 20.94 16.10
C PRO A 90 -10.95 19.77 17.01
N ASN A 91 -11.85 19.20 17.81
CA ASN A 91 -11.52 18.23 18.87
C ASN A 91 -11.58 16.76 18.45
N ASP A 92 -11.57 16.45 17.15
CA ASP A 92 -11.58 15.05 16.71
C ASP A 92 -10.15 14.48 16.70
N PRO A 93 -9.81 13.51 17.59
CA PRO A 93 -8.42 13.07 17.81
C PRO A 93 -7.78 12.39 16.59
N THR A 94 -8.59 11.94 15.63
CA THR A 94 -8.12 11.28 14.40
C THR A 94 -8.11 12.20 13.19
N CYS A 95 -8.87 13.30 13.21
CA CYS A 95 -9.08 14.20 12.08
C CYS A 95 -9.44 15.62 12.53
N PRO A 96 -8.47 16.44 12.99
CA PRO A 96 -8.75 17.81 13.37
C PRO A 96 -9.10 18.65 12.13
N CYS A 97 -10.29 19.24 12.12
CA CYS A 97 -10.63 20.31 11.19
C CYS A 97 -10.45 21.66 11.88
N PRO A 98 -9.39 22.43 11.57
CA PRO A 98 -9.26 23.78 12.07
C PRO A 98 -10.30 24.70 11.42
N ASP A 99 -10.73 25.73 12.15
CA ASP A 99 -11.71 26.71 11.65
C ASP A 99 -11.17 27.56 10.49
N ASN A 100 -9.85 27.60 10.30
CA ASN A 100 -9.19 28.23 9.16
C ASN A 100 -9.07 27.30 7.94
N ALA A 101 -9.74 26.15 7.93
CA ALA A 101 -9.75 25.28 6.76
C ALA A 101 -10.35 26.01 5.55
N PRO A 102 -9.74 25.90 4.36
CA PRO A 102 -10.26 26.49 3.13
C PRO A 102 -11.53 25.80 2.63
N SER A 103 -11.85 24.61 3.16
CA SER A 103 -13.03 23.82 2.84
C SER A 103 -13.97 23.70 4.04
N ASP A 104 -15.26 23.49 3.77
CA ASP A 104 -16.29 23.30 4.81
C ASP A 104 -16.20 21.94 5.52
N PHE A 105 -15.31 21.06 5.06
CA PHE A 105 -15.07 19.73 5.60
C PHE A 105 -13.61 19.31 5.37
N CYS A 106 -13.09 18.43 6.23
CA CYS A 106 -11.80 17.76 6.05
C CYS A 106 -12.02 16.27 6.00
N ILE A 107 -11.19 15.60 5.20
CA ILE A 107 -11.25 14.16 4.97
C ILE A 107 -9.89 13.60 5.38
N CYS A 108 -9.88 12.59 6.25
CA CYS A 108 -8.70 11.77 6.45
C CYS A 108 -8.99 10.33 6.07
N ALA A 109 -7.99 9.71 5.48
CA ALA A 109 -7.99 8.29 5.17
C ALA A 109 -6.90 7.62 6.02
N SER A 110 -7.30 6.62 6.81
CA SER A 110 -6.40 5.74 7.53
C SER A 110 -6.40 4.37 6.88
N VAL A 111 -5.23 3.92 6.45
CA VAL A 111 -5.05 2.56 5.93
C VAL A 111 -4.49 1.70 7.07
N PRO A 112 -5.20 0.66 7.53
CA PRO A 112 -4.63 -0.28 8.49
C PRO A 112 -3.42 -0.99 7.88
N TYR A 113 -2.31 -1.05 8.62
CA TYR A 113 -1.02 -1.61 8.18
C TYR A 113 -0.95 -3.13 8.30
#